data_AF-A0A1N7KPC7-F1
#
_entry.id   AF-A0A1N7KPC7-F1
#
_cell.length_a   1.000
_cell.length_b   1.000
_cell.length_c   1.000
_cell.angle_alpha   90.00
_cell.angle_beta   90.00
_cell.angle_gamma   90.00
#
_symmetry.space_group_name_H-M   'P 1'
#
loop_
_entity.id
_entity.type
_entity.pdbx_description
1 polymer ?
#
loop_
_entity_poly.entity_id
_entity_poly.type
_entity_poly.pdbx_seq_one_letter_code
_entity_poly.pdbx_strand_id
1 'polypeptide(L)'
;MNNKLQVEKLNEIINPSRHSRGNVNEVLPFAANDSKALLKGDFKPIVGEFARQVAEEKLSDEEDPLKIKETPDSENYSIVKEMTAEVEGATAEKYDLERLLKKLLFHDQDSDVKVLHPYIFKYYPLTSKKKKSLEKKVAKFLKDVLVNNSREEVSKSFVKQGNEDLLVSMILDHLDELNSVQNAKSYQNLLPNLSELFVDDFFFISKYEDYFLENFQVLLQHYYFVYVSQLTFAFSKLENGSLSKVEPLFYTLDWESLNKRRKAFDGVYNFRNLREKSQSTFIHVHVQSQLSHNWLNEDMKFMSYAELYDLLNEEVSAEEKDAFLEDIKEWLTVYGDKMGVEVPINISSINEAFSALFTMLSKGMSEEVSRNYGKLIEDAAYGKFLKARGSLGQTLNITQDFLLLLTALAVKDKGRIPLKQLFEEFEKRGIALDQYSRKETMILLDNLNIIEKKSDSGDAQYVKSIL
;
A
#
# COMPACT_ATOMS: atom_id res chain seq x y z
N MET A 1 16.12 -38.82 -10.19
CA MET A 1 16.13 -38.21 -8.84
C MET A 1 15.12 -37.08 -8.89
N ASN A 2 14.22 -36.97 -7.91
CA ASN A 2 13.35 -35.79 -7.82
C ASN A 2 14.20 -34.68 -7.20
N ASN A 3 14.71 -33.76 -8.04
CA ASN A 3 15.46 -32.61 -7.55
C ASN A 3 14.55 -31.82 -6.59
N LYS A 4 15.12 -31.45 -5.45
CA LYS A 4 14.49 -30.66 -4.39
C LYS A 4 14.38 -29.20 -4.84
N LEU A 5 15.39 -28.64 -5.50
CA LEU A 5 15.25 -27.40 -6.28
C LEU A 5 15.09 -27.71 -7.77
N GLN A 6 14.16 -27.06 -8.47
CA GLN A 6 13.91 -27.30 -9.90
C GLN A 6 14.97 -26.60 -10.79
N VAL A 7 16.24 -27.03 -10.70
CA VAL A 7 17.40 -26.44 -11.41
C VAL A 7 17.17 -26.33 -12.92
N GLU A 8 16.67 -27.41 -13.55
CA GLU A 8 16.37 -27.42 -14.99
C GLU A 8 15.36 -26.32 -15.35
N LYS A 9 14.30 -26.17 -14.55
CA LYS A 9 13.27 -25.16 -14.78
C LYS A 9 13.83 -23.75 -14.65
N LEU A 10 14.64 -23.50 -13.63
CA LEU A 10 15.32 -22.22 -13.42
C LEU A 10 16.24 -21.89 -14.60
N ASN A 11 16.97 -22.88 -15.12
CA ASN A 11 17.82 -22.73 -16.29
C ASN A 11 17.03 -22.33 -17.54
N GLU A 12 15.82 -22.86 -17.75
CA GLU A 12 14.97 -22.45 -18.89
C GLU A 12 14.53 -20.97 -18.80
N ILE A 13 14.12 -20.53 -17.62
CA ILE A 13 13.41 -19.26 -17.45
C ILE A 13 14.34 -18.05 -17.20
N ILE A 14 15.63 -18.30 -16.95
CA ILE A 14 16.63 -17.27 -16.67
C ILE A 14 17.69 -17.24 -17.76
N ASN A 15 17.99 -16.06 -18.28
CA ASN A 15 19.07 -15.81 -19.24
C ASN A 15 19.63 -14.38 -19.07
N PRO A 16 20.78 -14.04 -19.68
CA PRO A 16 21.42 -12.74 -19.47
C PRO A 16 20.56 -11.51 -19.80
N SER A 17 19.56 -11.66 -20.66
CA SER A 17 18.64 -10.57 -21.02
C SER A 17 17.37 -10.52 -20.17
N ARG A 18 17.04 -11.60 -19.45
CA ARG A 18 15.78 -11.73 -18.73
C ARG A 18 15.87 -12.74 -17.58
N HIS A 19 15.57 -12.27 -16.37
CA HIS A 19 15.34 -13.09 -15.18
C HIS A 19 13.84 -13.26 -14.97
N SER A 20 13.21 -14.26 -15.59
CA SER A 20 11.79 -14.52 -15.36
C SER A 20 11.55 -15.08 -13.95
N ARG A 21 10.37 -14.81 -13.37
CA ARG A 21 9.92 -15.40 -12.08
C ARG A 21 9.13 -16.71 -12.27
N GLY A 22 8.98 -17.16 -13.51
CA GLY A 22 8.16 -18.33 -13.83
C GLY A 22 6.69 -18.07 -13.50
N ASN A 23 6.03 -19.07 -12.91
CA ASN A 23 4.63 -19.01 -12.51
C ASN A 23 4.45 -18.68 -11.02
N VAL A 24 5.51 -18.22 -10.34
CA VAL A 24 5.42 -17.87 -8.91
C VAL A 24 4.50 -16.67 -8.72
N ASN A 25 3.60 -16.76 -7.75
CA ASN A 25 2.67 -15.68 -7.41
C ASN A 25 3.37 -14.33 -7.21
N GLU A 26 2.76 -13.26 -7.70
CA GLU A 26 3.31 -11.91 -7.51
C GLU A 26 3.03 -11.38 -6.10
N VAL A 27 3.99 -10.65 -5.52
CA VAL A 27 3.86 -10.10 -4.15
C VAL A 27 4.01 -8.58 -4.08
N LEU A 28 4.33 -7.94 -5.20
CA LEU A 28 4.46 -6.49 -5.35
C LEU A 28 3.98 -6.08 -6.76
N PRO A 29 3.32 -4.91 -6.91
CA PRO A 29 2.70 -4.48 -8.16
C PRO A 29 3.66 -3.85 -9.17
N PHE A 30 4.96 -3.99 -8.97
CA PHE A 30 5.97 -3.18 -9.63
C PHE A 30 6.62 -3.91 -10.79
N ALA A 31 6.71 -3.23 -11.94
CA ALA A 31 7.73 -3.51 -12.94
C ALA A 31 8.71 -2.32 -12.96
N ALA A 32 10.01 -2.57 -13.11
CA ALA A 32 11.01 -1.50 -13.06
C ALA A 32 10.76 -0.36 -14.08
N ASN A 33 10.16 -0.66 -15.23
CA ASN A 33 9.77 0.35 -16.23
C ASN A 33 8.65 1.29 -15.75
N ASP A 34 7.86 0.90 -14.76
CA ASP A 34 6.81 1.75 -14.16
C ASP A 34 7.42 2.96 -13.44
N SER A 35 8.72 2.96 -13.13
CA SER A 35 9.42 4.11 -12.54
C SER A 35 9.42 5.36 -13.43
N LYS A 36 9.05 5.22 -14.71
CA LYS A 36 8.87 6.34 -15.65
C LYS A 36 7.53 7.07 -15.44
N ALA A 37 6.64 6.48 -14.65
CA ALA A 37 5.27 6.94 -14.43
C ALA A 37 4.88 6.90 -12.93
N LEU A 38 5.81 7.30 -12.06
CA LEU A 38 5.59 7.41 -10.61
C LEU A 38 4.31 8.18 -10.28
N LEU A 39 3.61 7.73 -9.24
CA LEU A 39 2.38 8.32 -8.74
C LEU A 39 2.63 9.74 -8.24
N LYS A 40 3.75 9.96 -7.54
CA LYS A 40 4.15 11.25 -6.95
C LYS A 40 3.08 11.81 -6.01
N GLY A 41 2.48 10.94 -5.20
CA GLY A 41 1.52 11.31 -4.16
C GLY A 41 0.08 11.50 -4.64
N ASP A 42 -0.19 11.39 -5.94
CA ASP A 42 -1.55 11.38 -6.47
C ASP A 42 -2.19 10.00 -6.28
N PHE A 43 -3.03 9.89 -5.27
CA PHE A 43 -3.62 8.62 -4.84
C PHE A 43 -5.13 8.53 -5.12
N LYS A 44 -5.75 9.64 -5.55
CA LYS A 44 -7.17 9.72 -5.89
C LYS A 44 -7.57 8.70 -6.98
N PRO A 45 -6.81 8.55 -8.09
CA PRO A 45 -7.09 7.52 -9.10
C PRO A 45 -7.10 6.08 -8.55
N ILE A 46 -6.20 5.80 -7.61
CA ILE A 46 -6.03 4.48 -7.01
C ILE A 46 -7.22 4.18 -6.09
N VAL A 47 -7.70 5.17 -5.34
CA VAL A 47 -8.93 5.05 -4.53
C VAL A 47 -10.11 4.65 -5.40
N GLY A 48 -10.29 5.31 -6.55
CA GLY A 48 -11.40 4.98 -7.45
C GLY A 48 -11.29 3.59 -8.07
N GLU A 49 -10.11 3.25 -8.57
CA GLU A 49 -9.87 1.91 -9.11
C GLU A 49 -10.00 0.84 -8.02
N PHE A 50 -9.55 1.11 -6.80
CA PHE A 50 -9.70 0.20 -5.66
C PHE A 50 -11.19 -0.03 -5.35
N ALA A 51 -11.99 1.02 -5.25
CA ALA A 51 -13.43 0.91 -4.98
C ALA A 51 -14.15 0.07 -6.07
N ARG A 52 -13.80 0.29 -7.35
CA ARG A 52 -14.31 -0.51 -8.48
C ARG A 52 -13.86 -1.97 -8.41
N GLN A 53 -12.59 -2.22 -8.14
CA GLN A 53 -12.01 -3.56 -8.05
C GLN A 53 -12.63 -4.36 -6.90
N VAL A 54 -12.89 -3.72 -5.76
CA VAL A 54 -13.60 -4.32 -4.61
C VAL A 54 -15.06 -4.58 -4.95
N ALA A 55 -15.73 -3.69 -5.68
CA ALA A 55 -17.12 -3.88 -6.08
C ALA A 55 -17.29 -4.86 -7.27
N GLU A 56 -16.19 -5.37 -7.86
CA GLU A 56 -16.22 -6.16 -9.10
C GLU A 56 -16.90 -5.42 -10.25
N GLU A 57 -16.55 -4.15 -10.40
CA GLU A 57 -17.07 -3.24 -11.40
C GLU A 57 -15.93 -2.62 -12.22
N LYS A 58 -16.28 -2.09 -13.39
CA LYS A 58 -15.43 -1.19 -14.19
C LYS A 58 -16.28 -0.06 -14.75
N LEU A 59 -15.64 1.06 -15.05
CA LEU A 59 -16.29 2.15 -15.79
C LEU A 59 -16.59 1.72 -17.23
N SER A 60 -17.72 2.19 -17.73
CA SER A 60 -18.10 2.06 -19.15
C SER A 60 -17.22 2.94 -20.02
N ASP A 61 -16.98 4.19 -19.58
CA ASP A 61 -16.00 5.11 -20.17
C ASP A 61 -14.94 5.50 -19.12
N GLU A 62 -13.70 5.06 -19.33
CA GLU A 62 -12.58 5.41 -18.43
C GLU A 62 -12.01 6.81 -18.68
N GLU A 63 -12.33 7.43 -19.82
CA GLU A 63 -11.83 8.75 -20.21
C GLU A 63 -12.74 9.88 -19.74
N ASP A 64 -14.04 9.62 -19.58
CA ASP A 64 -15.00 10.57 -19.01
C ASP A 64 -16.02 9.88 -18.07
N PRO A 65 -15.59 9.42 -16.87
CA PRO A 65 -16.39 8.58 -15.98
C PRO A 65 -17.72 9.19 -15.51
N LEU A 66 -17.85 10.50 -15.62
CA LEU A 66 -18.96 11.28 -15.09
C LEU A 66 -19.58 12.20 -16.14
N LYS A 67 -19.23 12.01 -17.43
CA LYS A 67 -19.65 12.90 -18.52
C LYS A 67 -19.39 14.38 -18.19
N ILE A 68 -18.25 14.69 -17.57
CA ILE A 68 -17.90 16.05 -17.11
C ILE A 68 -17.28 16.86 -18.25
N LYS A 69 -16.73 16.22 -19.30
CA LYS A 69 -16.04 16.96 -20.36
C LYS A 69 -17.04 17.82 -21.14
N GLU A 70 -17.20 19.06 -20.68
CA GLU A 70 -17.61 20.20 -21.48
C GLU A 70 -16.53 20.38 -22.56
N THR A 71 -16.69 19.75 -23.72
CA THR A 71 -15.92 20.20 -24.88
C THR A 71 -16.42 21.60 -25.27
N PRO A 72 -15.55 22.51 -25.72
CA PRO A 72 -15.95 23.87 -26.09
C PRO A 72 -17.07 23.96 -27.14
N ASP A 73 -17.32 22.87 -27.87
CA ASP A 73 -18.35 22.73 -28.90
C ASP A 73 -19.60 21.94 -28.44
N SER A 74 -19.65 21.40 -27.22
CA SER A 74 -20.77 20.57 -26.73
C SER A 74 -21.67 21.34 -25.77
N GLU A 75 -22.61 22.13 -26.31
CA GLU A 75 -23.67 22.76 -25.52
C GLU A 75 -24.63 21.75 -24.83
N ASN A 76 -24.49 20.43 -25.06
CA ASN A 76 -25.59 19.48 -24.81
C ASN A 76 -25.33 18.23 -23.94
N TYR A 77 -24.16 18.02 -23.32
CA TYR A 77 -23.95 16.81 -22.50
C TYR A 77 -23.13 17.10 -21.24
N SER A 78 -23.81 17.26 -20.11
CA SER A 78 -23.22 17.26 -18.78
C SER A 78 -24.16 16.47 -17.89
N ILE A 79 -23.64 15.63 -16.99
CA ILE A 79 -24.46 14.90 -16.03
C ILE A 79 -25.39 15.82 -15.24
N VAL A 80 -24.98 17.08 -15.00
CA VAL A 80 -25.81 18.09 -14.34
C VAL A 80 -27.03 18.47 -15.19
N LYS A 81 -26.89 18.55 -16.52
CA LYS A 81 -28.01 18.81 -17.43
C LYS A 81 -28.95 17.61 -17.55
N GLU A 82 -28.40 16.39 -17.52
CA GLU A 82 -29.21 15.16 -17.46
C GLU A 82 -30.08 15.19 -16.19
N MET A 83 -29.47 15.49 -15.04
CA MET A 83 -30.18 15.66 -13.75
C MET A 83 -31.28 16.72 -13.82
N THR A 84 -31.00 17.94 -14.31
CA THR A 84 -32.00 19.04 -14.31
C THR A 84 -33.06 18.93 -15.40
N ALA A 85 -32.84 18.09 -16.42
CA ALA A 85 -33.84 17.83 -17.45
C ALA A 85 -35.11 17.17 -16.88
N GLU A 86 -34.95 16.27 -15.90
CA GLU A 86 -36.04 15.51 -15.28
C GLU A 86 -36.87 16.30 -14.27
N VAL A 87 -36.39 17.48 -13.83
CA VAL A 87 -37.08 18.32 -12.86
C VAL A 87 -38.08 19.24 -13.56
N GLU A 88 -39.33 19.29 -13.10
CA GLU A 88 -40.29 20.30 -13.57
C GLU A 88 -40.01 21.67 -12.94
N GLY A 89 -40.03 22.75 -13.74
CA GLY A 89 -39.77 24.10 -13.23
C GLY A 89 -39.51 25.12 -14.33
N ALA A 90 -39.51 26.41 -13.97
CA ALA A 90 -39.18 27.48 -14.88
C ALA A 90 -37.68 27.44 -15.28
N THR A 91 -37.33 27.98 -16.45
CA THR A 91 -35.95 27.97 -16.96
C THR A 91 -34.94 28.60 -15.97
N ALA A 92 -35.34 29.65 -15.26
CA ALA A 92 -34.51 30.30 -14.25
C ALA A 92 -34.22 29.39 -13.04
N GLU A 93 -35.22 28.65 -12.56
CA GLU A 93 -35.08 27.74 -11.43
C GLU A 93 -34.19 26.54 -11.77
N LYS A 94 -34.31 26.01 -12.99
CA LYS A 94 -33.42 24.97 -13.51
C LYS A 94 -31.96 25.45 -13.55
N TYR A 95 -31.72 26.68 -13.99
CA TYR A 95 -30.39 27.27 -14.01
C TYR A 95 -29.78 27.40 -12.61
N ASP A 96 -30.59 27.81 -11.62
CA ASP A 96 -30.14 27.87 -10.23
C ASP A 96 -29.83 26.47 -9.66
N LEU A 97 -30.64 25.46 -9.99
CA LEU A 97 -30.39 24.06 -9.63
C LEU A 97 -29.10 23.53 -10.29
N GLU A 98 -28.87 23.79 -11.57
CA GLU A 98 -27.63 23.40 -12.26
C GLU A 98 -26.41 23.98 -11.56
N ARG A 99 -26.47 25.26 -11.18
CA ARG A 99 -25.39 25.94 -10.46
C ARG A 99 -25.17 25.34 -9.07
N LEU A 100 -26.23 24.94 -8.37
CA LEU A 100 -26.14 24.26 -7.09
C LEU A 100 -25.47 22.88 -7.24
N LEU A 101 -25.94 22.06 -8.17
CA LEU A 101 -25.41 20.72 -8.44
C LEU A 101 -23.94 20.78 -8.85
N LYS A 102 -23.53 21.74 -9.71
CA LYS A 102 -22.12 21.95 -10.06
C LYS A 102 -21.26 22.24 -8.83
N LYS A 103 -21.75 23.06 -7.90
CA LYS A 103 -21.02 23.37 -6.65
C LYS A 103 -20.94 22.20 -5.69
N LEU A 104 -21.96 21.33 -5.67
CA LEU A 104 -22.00 20.13 -4.84
C LEU A 104 -21.06 19.05 -5.39
N LEU A 105 -21.11 18.80 -6.69
CA LEU A 105 -20.36 17.73 -7.36
C LEU A 105 -18.91 18.08 -7.65
N PHE A 106 -18.57 19.35 -7.85
CA PHE A 106 -17.25 19.75 -8.30
C PHE A 106 -16.60 20.78 -7.36
N HIS A 107 -15.28 20.72 -7.26
CA HIS A 107 -14.47 21.80 -6.72
C HIS A 107 -14.42 22.98 -7.72
N ASP A 108 -14.48 24.21 -7.19
CA ASP A 108 -14.64 25.44 -7.98
C ASP A 108 -13.52 25.71 -9.00
N GLN A 109 -12.41 24.95 -8.99
CA GLN A 109 -11.22 25.24 -9.81
C GLN A 109 -10.77 24.15 -10.80
N ASP A 110 -11.26 22.89 -10.75
CA ASP A 110 -10.57 21.80 -11.50
C ASP A 110 -11.44 20.65 -12.06
N SER A 111 -12.75 20.84 -12.29
CA SER A 111 -13.66 19.73 -12.72
C SER A 111 -13.58 18.50 -11.79
N ASP A 112 -13.08 18.72 -10.58
CA ASP A 112 -12.58 17.68 -9.72
C ASP A 112 -13.71 17.26 -8.77
N VAL A 113 -14.03 15.98 -8.78
CA VAL A 113 -15.23 15.45 -8.12
C VAL A 113 -15.12 15.56 -6.62
N LYS A 114 -16.12 16.17 -5.97
CA LYS A 114 -16.37 16.14 -4.53
C LYS A 114 -17.09 14.85 -4.18
N VAL A 115 -16.54 14.10 -3.24
CA VAL A 115 -17.16 12.86 -2.77
C VAL A 115 -18.09 13.21 -1.63
N LEU A 116 -19.37 13.29 -1.94
CA LEU A 116 -20.45 13.52 -0.97
C LEU A 116 -21.05 12.21 -0.43
N HIS A 117 -20.68 11.08 -1.04
CA HIS A 117 -21.14 9.75 -0.65
C HIS A 117 -20.10 8.71 -1.09
N PRO A 118 -19.82 7.64 -0.31
CA PRO A 118 -18.81 6.65 -0.64
C PRO A 118 -18.91 6.03 -2.03
N TYR A 119 -20.13 5.87 -2.56
CA TYR A 119 -20.37 5.36 -3.93
C TYR A 119 -19.63 6.19 -4.99
N ILE A 120 -19.48 7.50 -4.78
CA ILE A 120 -18.85 8.43 -5.73
C ILE A 120 -17.35 8.14 -5.89
N PHE A 121 -16.68 7.49 -4.92
CA PHE A 121 -15.28 7.08 -5.07
C PHE A 121 -15.05 6.26 -6.35
N LYS A 122 -16.01 5.42 -6.74
CA LYS A 122 -15.95 4.58 -7.95
C LYS A 122 -15.79 5.38 -9.24
N TYR A 123 -16.08 6.67 -9.21
CA TYR A 123 -16.05 7.56 -10.37
C TYR A 123 -14.80 8.42 -10.44
N TYR A 124 -13.85 8.27 -9.52
CA TYR A 124 -12.54 8.90 -9.67
C TYR A 124 -11.83 8.37 -10.93
N PRO A 125 -11.47 9.27 -11.87
CA PRO A 125 -10.82 8.88 -13.11
C PRO A 125 -9.40 8.39 -12.87
N LEU A 126 -8.93 7.54 -13.77
CA LEU A 126 -7.50 7.25 -13.88
C LEU A 126 -6.78 8.47 -14.47
N THR A 127 -5.51 8.69 -14.13
CA THR A 127 -4.79 9.80 -14.74
C THR A 127 -4.41 9.48 -16.19
N SER A 128 -3.80 10.46 -16.86
CA SER A 128 -3.30 10.36 -18.24
C SER A 128 -2.59 9.03 -18.56
N LYS A 129 -2.59 8.65 -19.86
CA LYS A 129 -2.11 7.36 -20.39
C LYS A 129 -0.81 6.80 -19.79
N LYS A 130 0.11 7.64 -19.31
CA LYS A 130 1.41 7.20 -18.75
C LYS A 130 1.31 6.49 -17.41
N LYS A 131 0.50 6.97 -16.45
CA LYS A 131 0.44 6.39 -15.08
C LYS A 131 -0.68 5.37 -14.89
N LYS A 132 -1.69 5.40 -15.76
CA LYS A 132 -2.86 4.50 -15.77
C LYS A 132 -2.55 3.03 -15.47
N SER A 133 -1.48 2.49 -16.06
CA SER A 133 -1.04 1.11 -15.82
C SER A 133 -0.61 0.86 -14.38
N LEU A 134 0.22 1.75 -13.81
CA LEU A 134 0.70 1.63 -12.44
C LEU A 134 -0.45 1.80 -11.44
N GLU A 135 -1.35 2.76 -11.67
CA GLU A 135 -2.53 2.99 -10.85
C GLU A 135 -3.42 1.74 -10.76
N LYS A 136 -3.70 1.10 -11.91
CA LYS A 136 -4.46 -0.16 -11.94
C LYS A 136 -3.75 -1.29 -11.21
N LYS A 137 -2.43 -1.44 -11.38
CA LYS A 137 -1.66 -2.48 -10.68
C LYS A 137 -1.68 -2.26 -9.17
N VAL A 138 -1.48 -1.03 -8.70
CA VAL A 138 -1.46 -0.70 -7.26
C VAL A 138 -2.85 -0.90 -6.66
N ALA A 139 -3.92 -0.43 -7.31
CA ALA A 139 -5.30 -0.65 -6.83
C ALA A 139 -5.65 -2.14 -6.73
N LYS A 140 -5.31 -2.93 -7.76
CA LYS A 140 -5.51 -4.38 -7.74
C LYS A 140 -4.70 -5.05 -6.64
N PHE A 141 -3.44 -4.65 -6.45
CA PHE A 141 -2.59 -5.12 -5.37
C PHE A 141 -3.21 -4.85 -3.99
N LEU A 142 -3.66 -3.62 -3.73
CA LEU A 142 -4.28 -3.26 -2.46
C LEU A 142 -5.57 -4.05 -2.20
N LYS A 143 -6.39 -4.26 -3.23
CA LYS A 143 -7.58 -5.12 -3.13
C LYS A 143 -7.20 -6.56 -2.77
N ASP A 144 -6.20 -7.13 -3.45
CA ASP A 144 -5.78 -8.51 -3.24
C ASP A 144 -5.09 -8.75 -1.88
N VAL A 145 -4.29 -7.78 -1.41
CA VAL A 145 -3.49 -7.94 -0.18
C VAL A 145 -4.16 -7.39 1.06
N LEU A 146 -4.84 -6.23 1.02
CA LEU A 146 -5.41 -5.61 2.22
C LEU A 146 -6.82 -6.11 2.52
N VAL A 147 -7.66 -6.29 1.49
CA VAL A 147 -9.06 -6.69 1.67
C VAL A 147 -9.20 -8.20 1.65
N ASN A 148 -8.54 -8.87 0.69
CA ASN A 148 -8.47 -10.32 0.57
C ASN A 148 -9.85 -11.00 0.74
N ASN A 149 -10.10 -11.66 1.86
CA ASN A 149 -11.34 -12.42 2.11
C ASN A 149 -12.52 -11.53 2.54
N SER A 150 -12.28 -10.29 2.96
CA SER A 150 -13.32 -9.35 3.43
C SER A 150 -13.90 -8.49 2.30
N ARG A 151 -13.77 -8.94 1.05
CA ARG A 151 -14.14 -8.18 -0.14
C ARG A 151 -15.62 -7.84 -0.17
N GLU A 152 -16.47 -8.82 0.12
CA GLU A 152 -17.92 -8.62 0.06
C GLU A 152 -18.37 -7.60 1.11
N GLU A 153 -17.84 -7.66 2.32
CA GLU A 153 -18.15 -6.73 3.39
C GLU A 153 -17.64 -5.32 3.09
N VAL A 154 -16.41 -5.18 2.59
CA VAL A 154 -15.85 -3.87 2.21
C VAL A 154 -16.58 -3.28 1.00
N SER A 155 -17.09 -4.12 0.08
CA SER A 155 -17.87 -3.64 -1.08
C SER A 155 -19.18 -2.95 -0.69
N LYS A 156 -19.78 -3.33 0.45
CA LYS A 156 -21.03 -2.73 0.96
C LYS A 156 -20.84 -1.28 1.38
N SER A 157 -19.62 -0.84 1.67
CA SER A 157 -19.35 0.57 1.93
C SER A 157 -19.39 1.43 0.67
N PHE A 158 -19.45 0.84 -0.52
CA PHE A 158 -19.50 1.54 -1.81
C PHE A 158 -20.78 1.25 -2.59
N VAL A 159 -21.91 0.97 -1.93
CA VAL A 159 -23.24 0.85 -2.58
C VAL A 159 -24.13 2.03 -2.21
N LYS A 160 -25.15 2.31 -3.03
CA LYS A 160 -26.23 3.26 -2.70
C LYS A 160 -27.01 2.67 -1.50
N GLN A 161 -27.14 3.41 -0.40
CA GLN A 161 -27.78 2.97 0.85
C GLN A 161 -29.31 3.12 0.82
N GLY A 162 -29.85 4.00 -0.04
CA GLY A 162 -31.29 4.22 -0.23
C GLY A 162 -31.96 5.08 0.83
N ASN A 163 -31.20 5.68 1.73
CA ASN A 163 -31.63 6.60 2.78
C ASN A 163 -30.94 7.97 2.67
N GLU A 164 -30.34 8.28 1.52
CA GLU A 164 -29.62 9.52 1.28
C GLU A 164 -30.56 10.72 1.16
N ASP A 165 -30.03 11.92 1.41
CA ASP A 165 -30.74 13.17 1.16
C ASP A 165 -31.15 13.30 -0.30
N LEU A 166 -32.28 13.99 -0.57
CA LEU A 166 -32.88 14.11 -1.91
C LEU A 166 -31.87 14.51 -3.00
N LEU A 167 -31.01 15.50 -2.73
CA LEU A 167 -30.00 15.96 -3.69
C LEU A 167 -28.91 14.91 -3.94
N VAL A 168 -28.53 14.17 -2.90
CA VAL A 168 -27.54 13.09 -3.02
C VAL A 168 -28.15 11.92 -3.78
N SER A 169 -29.39 11.51 -3.46
CA SER A 169 -30.12 10.48 -4.22
C SER A 169 -30.19 10.86 -5.70
N MET A 170 -30.61 12.09 -6.01
CA MET A 170 -30.69 12.59 -7.40
C MET A 170 -29.35 12.46 -8.12
N ILE A 171 -28.25 12.82 -7.45
CA ILE A 171 -26.90 12.66 -8.02
C ILE A 171 -26.59 11.18 -8.26
N LEU A 172 -26.77 10.33 -7.23
CA LEU A 172 -26.43 8.91 -7.28
C LEU A 172 -27.26 8.15 -8.33
N ASP A 173 -28.52 8.50 -8.53
CA ASP A 173 -29.42 7.85 -9.49
C ASP A 173 -29.01 8.11 -10.95
N HIS A 174 -28.26 9.18 -11.20
CA HIS A 174 -27.72 9.49 -12.53
C HIS A 174 -26.30 8.92 -12.75
N LEU A 175 -25.73 8.24 -11.73
CA LEU A 175 -24.43 7.57 -11.79
C LEU A 175 -24.59 6.08 -12.08
N ASP A 176 -24.81 5.72 -13.36
CA ASP A 176 -25.13 4.34 -13.77
C ASP A 176 -24.13 3.73 -14.79
N GLU A 177 -22.91 4.27 -14.89
CA GLU A 177 -21.92 3.85 -15.91
C GLU A 177 -20.95 2.76 -15.46
N LEU A 178 -21.41 1.83 -14.62
CA LEU A 178 -20.60 0.74 -14.09
C LEU A 178 -21.05 -0.62 -14.64
N ASN A 179 -20.09 -1.39 -15.16
CA ASN A 179 -20.31 -2.75 -15.65
C ASN A 179 -19.69 -3.76 -14.69
N SER A 180 -20.39 -4.87 -14.43
CA SER A 180 -19.84 -5.98 -13.64
C SER A 180 -18.67 -6.66 -14.36
N VAL A 181 -17.64 -7.02 -13.61
CA VAL A 181 -16.44 -7.73 -14.07
C VAL A 181 -15.96 -8.68 -12.98
N GLN A 182 -15.67 -9.93 -13.35
CA GLN A 182 -14.97 -10.85 -12.46
C GLN A 182 -13.47 -10.53 -12.43
N ASN A 183 -12.94 -10.28 -11.24
CA ASN A 183 -11.53 -9.94 -11.05
C ASN A 183 -10.80 -11.07 -10.32
N ALA A 184 -10.04 -11.88 -11.07
CA ALA A 184 -9.16 -12.88 -10.47
C ALA A 184 -8.08 -12.22 -9.59
N LYS A 185 -7.76 -12.86 -8.47
CA LYS A 185 -6.65 -12.50 -7.59
C LYS A 185 -5.32 -12.64 -8.36
N SER A 186 -4.47 -11.64 -8.27
CA SER A 186 -3.15 -11.59 -8.92
C SER A 186 -1.99 -11.50 -7.94
N TYR A 187 -2.23 -10.98 -6.73
CA TYR A 187 -1.17 -10.80 -5.74
C TYR A 187 -1.39 -11.68 -4.51
N GLN A 188 -0.32 -12.35 -4.07
CA GLN A 188 -0.30 -13.11 -2.83
C GLN A 188 -0.13 -12.17 -1.63
N ASN A 189 -0.96 -12.36 -0.61
CA ASN A 189 -0.83 -11.63 0.64
C ASN A 189 0.23 -12.29 1.52
N LEU A 190 1.27 -11.54 1.87
CA LEU A 190 2.35 -11.96 2.77
C LEU A 190 2.23 -11.38 4.19
N LEU A 191 1.35 -10.41 4.43
CA LEU A 191 1.20 -9.70 5.71
C LEU A 191 -0.26 -9.73 6.19
N PRO A 192 -0.82 -10.92 6.52
CA PRO A 192 -2.22 -11.06 6.91
C PRO A 192 -2.58 -10.19 8.12
N ASN A 193 -1.70 -10.11 9.13
CA ASN A 193 -1.92 -9.28 10.33
C ASN A 193 -2.14 -7.79 10.00
N LEU A 194 -1.41 -7.26 9.00
CA LEU A 194 -1.57 -5.87 8.55
C LEU A 194 -2.88 -5.69 7.77
N SER A 195 -3.29 -6.74 7.06
CA SER A 195 -4.52 -6.76 6.25
C SER A 195 -5.76 -6.76 7.14
N GLU A 196 -5.75 -7.61 8.18
CA GLU A 196 -6.78 -7.63 9.23
C GLU A 196 -6.89 -6.27 9.93
N LEU A 197 -5.75 -5.64 10.24
CA LEU A 197 -5.73 -4.32 10.87
C LEU A 197 -6.31 -3.23 9.94
N PHE A 198 -6.01 -3.28 8.64
CA PHE A 198 -6.61 -2.38 7.66
C PHE A 198 -8.12 -2.54 7.61
N VAL A 199 -8.63 -3.77 7.53
CA VAL A 199 -10.06 -4.05 7.45
C VAL A 199 -10.78 -3.55 8.70
N ASP A 200 -10.22 -3.78 9.89
CA ASP A 200 -10.76 -3.28 11.16
C ASP A 200 -10.73 -1.75 11.24
N ASP A 201 -9.69 -1.10 10.71
CA ASP A 201 -9.62 0.36 10.63
C ASP A 201 -10.61 0.94 9.63
N PHE A 202 -10.74 0.31 8.46
CA PHE A 202 -11.69 0.67 7.41
C PHE A 202 -13.12 0.64 7.93
N PHE A 203 -13.52 -0.46 8.57
CA PHE A 203 -14.87 -0.58 9.13
C PHE A 203 -15.13 0.36 10.30
N PHE A 204 -14.10 0.70 11.08
CA PHE A 204 -14.27 1.69 12.14
C PHE A 204 -14.57 3.07 11.55
N ILE A 205 -13.76 3.56 10.61
CA ILE A 205 -13.98 4.90 10.03
C ILE A 205 -15.24 4.95 9.16
N SER A 206 -15.64 3.84 8.52
CA SER A 206 -16.86 3.80 7.70
C SER A 206 -18.16 3.95 8.50
N LYS A 207 -18.12 3.87 9.83
CA LYS A 207 -19.27 4.17 10.70
C LYS A 207 -19.61 5.66 10.75
N TYR A 208 -18.66 6.51 10.37
CA TYR A 208 -18.76 7.97 10.45
C TYR A 208 -18.58 8.54 9.04
N GLU A 209 -19.69 8.84 8.36
CA GLU A 209 -19.69 9.14 6.92
C GLU A 209 -18.72 10.27 6.53
N ASP A 210 -18.87 11.47 7.11
CA ASP A 210 -18.00 12.61 6.83
C ASP A 210 -16.52 12.28 7.07
N TYR A 211 -16.25 11.58 8.18
CA TYR A 211 -14.89 11.20 8.54
C TYR A 211 -14.29 10.19 7.57
N PHE A 212 -15.10 9.24 7.08
CA PHE A 212 -14.71 8.28 6.06
C PHE A 212 -14.38 8.99 4.74
N LEU A 213 -15.24 9.90 4.30
CA LEU A 213 -15.06 10.67 3.08
C LEU A 213 -13.76 11.47 3.09
N GLU A 214 -13.43 12.09 4.24
CA GLU A 214 -12.21 12.87 4.42
C GLU A 214 -10.93 12.01 4.52
N ASN A 215 -11.01 10.85 5.19
CA ASN A 215 -9.81 10.11 5.62
C ASN A 215 -9.52 8.83 4.84
N PHE A 216 -10.46 8.30 4.05
CA PHE A 216 -10.28 7.01 3.37
C PHE A 216 -9.06 7.00 2.44
N GLN A 217 -8.82 8.07 1.69
CA GLN A 217 -7.67 8.17 0.79
C GLN A 217 -6.34 8.05 1.55
N VAL A 218 -6.17 8.80 2.64
CA VAL A 218 -4.92 8.78 3.42
C VAL A 218 -4.76 7.47 4.18
N LEU A 219 -5.85 6.85 4.63
CA LEU A 219 -5.84 5.51 5.22
C LEU A 219 -5.30 4.47 4.22
N LEU A 220 -5.88 4.42 3.02
CA LEU A 220 -5.47 3.46 2.00
C LEU A 220 -4.01 3.70 1.57
N GLN A 221 -3.60 4.95 1.41
CA GLN A 221 -2.22 5.31 1.08
C GLN A 221 -1.24 4.93 2.20
N HIS A 222 -1.63 5.09 3.47
CA HIS A 222 -0.83 4.71 4.62
C HIS A 222 -0.56 3.19 4.62
N TYR A 223 -1.61 2.39 4.49
CA TYR A 223 -1.46 0.94 4.47
C TYR A 223 -0.70 0.44 3.23
N TYR A 224 -0.86 1.08 2.07
CA TYR A 224 0.00 0.83 0.91
C TYR A 224 1.48 1.03 1.25
N PHE A 225 1.83 2.20 1.81
CA PHE A 225 3.20 2.54 2.17
C PHE A 225 3.78 1.58 3.22
N VAL A 226 3.03 1.28 4.27
CA VAL A 226 3.46 0.37 5.33
C VAL A 226 3.70 -1.02 4.75
N TYR A 227 2.76 -1.56 3.96
CA TYR A 227 2.87 -2.91 3.39
C TYR A 227 4.16 -3.09 2.57
N VAL A 228 4.42 -2.18 1.61
CA VAL A 228 5.63 -2.28 0.78
C VAL A 228 6.93 -2.04 1.57
N SER A 229 6.87 -1.23 2.62
CA SER A 229 8.01 -1.00 3.52
C SER A 229 8.33 -2.23 4.37
N GLN A 230 7.30 -2.89 4.91
CA GLN A 230 7.45 -4.11 5.70
C GLN A 230 8.08 -5.23 4.87
N LEU A 231 7.60 -5.45 3.63
CA LEU A 231 8.21 -6.44 2.74
C LEU A 231 9.68 -6.10 2.43
N THR A 232 9.98 -4.82 2.18
CA THR A 232 11.35 -4.38 1.93
C THR A 232 12.28 -4.71 3.10
N PHE A 233 11.87 -4.41 4.33
CA PHE A 233 12.67 -4.73 5.51
C PHE A 233 12.77 -6.23 5.76
N ALA A 234 11.67 -6.97 5.69
CA ALA A 234 11.65 -8.41 5.89
C ALA A 234 12.59 -9.12 4.90
N PHE A 235 12.47 -8.81 3.61
CA PHE A 235 13.30 -9.41 2.57
C PHE A 235 14.78 -9.08 2.74
N SER A 236 15.11 -7.87 3.21
CA SER A 236 16.50 -7.47 3.42
C SER A 236 17.23 -8.20 4.55
N LYS A 237 16.49 -8.96 5.38
CA LYS A 237 17.00 -9.75 6.50
C LYS A 237 17.17 -11.24 6.17
N LEU A 238 16.88 -11.64 4.92
CA LEU A 238 16.93 -13.04 4.48
C LEU A 238 16.09 -13.94 5.41
N GLU A 239 16.64 -15.07 5.86
CA GLU A 239 15.97 -16.02 6.75
C GLU A 239 15.59 -15.41 8.12
N ASN A 240 16.24 -14.32 8.52
CA ASN A 240 15.94 -13.63 9.78
C ASN A 240 14.82 -12.57 9.61
N GLY A 241 14.20 -12.50 8.43
CA GLY A 241 13.03 -11.67 8.16
C GLY A 241 11.79 -12.17 8.91
N SER A 242 10.89 -11.25 9.27
CA SER A 242 9.60 -11.62 9.86
C SER A 242 8.47 -10.99 9.05
N LEU A 243 7.48 -11.81 8.70
CA LEU A 243 6.24 -11.38 8.03
C LEU A 243 5.05 -11.33 9.01
N SER A 244 5.23 -11.79 10.25
CA SER A 244 4.21 -11.79 11.30
C SER A 244 4.26 -10.54 12.19
N LYS A 245 5.40 -9.84 12.22
CA LYS A 245 5.60 -8.63 13.02
C LYS A 245 5.77 -7.41 12.14
N VAL A 246 5.10 -6.32 12.51
CA VAL A 246 5.26 -5.01 11.87
C VAL A 246 6.45 -4.30 12.51
N GLU A 247 7.47 -4.02 11.70
CA GLU A 247 8.62 -3.19 12.08
C GLU A 247 8.22 -1.71 12.06
N PRO A 248 8.32 -0.98 13.18
CA PRO A 248 7.82 0.38 13.22
C PRO A 248 8.82 1.35 12.58
N LEU A 249 8.35 2.16 11.62
CA LEU A 249 9.16 3.18 10.96
C LEU A 249 9.16 4.47 11.79
N PHE A 250 10.31 5.11 11.96
CA PHE A 250 10.41 6.36 12.72
C PHE A 250 9.95 7.57 11.92
N TYR A 251 8.91 8.23 12.41
CA TYR A 251 8.37 9.49 11.89
C TYR A 251 8.81 10.69 12.72
N THR A 252 8.74 11.86 12.10
CA THR A 252 8.78 13.18 12.74
C THR A 252 7.42 13.87 12.64
N LEU A 253 7.22 14.95 13.38
CA LEU A 253 6.00 15.76 13.36
C LEU A 253 6.21 17.07 12.60
N ASP A 254 5.13 17.62 12.05
CA ASP A 254 5.23 18.85 11.27
C ASP A 254 5.70 20.07 12.06
N TRP A 255 5.29 20.16 13.33
CA TRP A 255 5.50 21.29 14.22
C TRP A 255 6.68 21.11 15.19
N GLU A 256 7.36 19.97 15.18
CA GLU A 256 8.44 19.73 16.14
C GLU A 256 9.80 20.26 15.67
N SER A 257 10.66 20.61 16.63
CA SER A 257 12.05 20.99 16.38
C SER A 257 12.93 19.75 16.17
N LEU A 258 13.74 19.76 15.11
CA LEU A 258 14.52 18.60 14.65
C LEU A 258 16.03 18.81 14.78
N ASN A 259 16.74 17.72 15.06
CA ASN A 259 18.21 17.66 15.07
C ASN A 259 18.70 16.34 14.47
N LYS A 260 20.01 16.22 14.18
CA LYS A 260 20.58 15.04 13.49
C LYS A 260 20.56 13.74 14.31
N ARG A 261 20.42 13.81 15.63
CA ARG A 261 20.51 12.64 16.54
C ARG A 261 19.18 11.92 16.75
N ARG A 262 18.11 12.35 16.07
CA ARG A 262 16.78 11.72 16.16
C ARG A 262 16.80 10.36 15.49
N LYS A 263 15.99 9.42 15.98
CA LYS A 263 15.91 8.07 15.39
C LYS A 263 15.43 8.11 13.93
N ALA A 264 14.61 9.10 13.59
CA ALA A 264 14.17 9.37 12.22
C ALA A 264 15.31 9.75 11.24
N PHE A 265 16.53 10.02 11.72
CA PHE A 265 17.69 10.33 10.87
C PHE A 265 18.86 9.37 11.07
N ASP A 266 19.14 8.95 12.31
CA ASP A 266 20.34 8.19 12.68
C ASP A 266 20.04 6.75 13.14
N GLY A 267 18.76 6.35 13.14
CA GLY A 267 18.32 5.01 13.53
C GLY A 267 18.22 3.99 12.39
N VAL A 268 17.85 2.76 12.76
CA VAL A 268 17.31 1.74 11.85
C VAL A 268 15.81 2.02 11.66
N TYR A 269 15.22 1.64 10.53
CA TYR A 269 13.80 1.85 10.20
C TYR A 269 13.39 3.32 10.08
N ASN A 270 14.22 4.15 9.45
CA ASN A 270 13.83 5.46 8.96
C ASN A 270 13.79 5.49 7.43
N PHE A 271 13.37 6.62 6.85
CA PHE A 271 13.25 6.75 5.40
C PHE A 271 14.57 6.51 4.65
N ARG A 272 15.70 6.99 5.21
CA ARG A 272 17.02 6.79 4.59
C ARG A 272 17.34 5.30 4.49
N ASN A 273 17.13 4.56 5.58
CA ASN A 273 17.35 3.12 5.62
C ASN A 273 16.39 2.36 4.69
N LEU A 274 15.10 2.73 4.66
CA LEU A 274 14.14 2.15 3.71
C LEU A 274 14.61 2.36 2.27
N ARG A 275 15.04 3.56 1.92
CA ARG A 275 15.55 3.92 0.60
C ARG A 275 16.78 3.11 0.19
N GLU A 276 17.72 2.91 1.12
CA GLU A 276 18.89 2.05 0.89
C GLU A 276 18.48 0.60 0.61
N LYS A 277 17.56 0.05 1.40
CA LYS A 277 17.09 -1.34 1.23
C LYS A 277 16.18 -1.53 0.01
N SER A 278 15.42 -0.51 -0.38
CA SER A 278 14.51 -0.55 -1.53
C SER A 278 15.23 -0.88 -2.85
N GLN A 279 16.51 -0.50 -2.97
CA GLN A 279 17.31 -0.78 -4.16
C GLN A 279 17.59 -2.28 -4.34
N SER A 280 17.69 -3.06 -3.26
CA SER A 280 17.91 -4.51 -3.34
C SER A 280 16.62 -5.33 -3.30
N THR A 281 15.45 -4.72 -3.03
CA THR A 281 14.16 -5.43 -2.98
C THR A 281 13.89 -6.21 -4.25
N PHE A 282 14.21 -5.64 -5.42
CA PHE A 282 14.05 -6.33 -6.70
C PHE A 282 14.82 -7.66 -6.72
N ILE A 283 16.08 -7.63 -6.30
CA ILE A 283 16.93 -8.81 -6.23
C ILE A 283 16.34 -9.83 -5.26
N HIS A 284 15.93 -9.41 -4.05
CA HIS A 284 15.32 -10.32 -3.08
C HIS A 284 14.04 -10.97 -3.58
N VAL A 285 13.18 -10.24 -4.31
CA VAL A 285 11.99 -10.81 -4.94
C VAL A 285 12.37 -11.90 -5.94
N HIS A 286 13.41 -11.67 -6.76
CA HIS A 286 13.88 -12.66 -7.72
C HIS A 286 14.52 -13.88 -7.05
N VAL A 287 15.35 -13.70 -6.02
CA VAL A 287 15.94 -14.81 -5.27
C VAL A 287 14.84 -15.68 -4.66
N GLN A 288 13.91 -15.10 -3.92
CA GLN A 288 12.82 -15.86 -3.29
C GLN A 288 11.90 -16.51 -4.33
N SER A 289 11.67 -15.86 -5.48
CA SER A 289 10.95 -16.50 -6.60
C SER A 289 11.70 -17.73 -7.14
N GLN A 290 13.03 -17.67 -7.27
CA GLN A 290 13.82 -18.84 -7.68
C GLN A 290 13.76 -19.95 -6.63
N LEU A 291 13.95 -19.61 -5.36
CA LEU A 291 13.85 -20.55 -4.24
C LEU A 291 12.46 -21.17 -4.11
N SER A 292 11.41 -20.46 -4.55
CA SER A 292 10.03 -20.98 -4.60
C SER A 292 9.85 -22.11 -5.62
N HIS A 293 10.76 -22.32 -6.57
CA HIS A 293 10.72 -23.46 -7.49
C HIS A 293 11.32 -24.71 -6.82
N ASN A 294 10.67 -25.19 -5.77
CA ASN A 294 11.13 -26.31 -4.98
C ASN A 294 10.01 -27.35 -4.75
N TRP A 295 10.39 -28.55 -4.32
CA TRP A 295 9.48 -29.70 -4.16
C TRP A 295 8.38 -29.53 -3.11
N LEU A 296 8.51 -28.59 -2.17
CA LEU A 296 7.48 -28.31 -1.16
C LEU A 296 6.38 -27.39 -1.70
N ASN A 297 6.54 -26.83 -2.91
CA ASN A 297 5.70 -25.75 -3.43
C ASN A 297 4.94 -26.12 -4.71
N GLU A 298 4.02 -27.07 -4.60
CA GLU A 298 3.20 -27.52 -5.74
C GLU A 298 2.33 -26.39 -6.33
N ASP A 299 1.86 -25.48 -5.48
CA ASP A 299 1.00 -24.35 -5.87
C ASP A 299 1.75 -23.16 -6.48
N MET A 300 3.10 -23.21 -6.56
CA MET A 300 3.94 -22.09 -6.99
C MET A 300 3.66 -20.78 -6.22
N LYS A 301 3.42 -20.88 -4.91
CA LYS A 301 3.32 -19.72 -4.02
C LYS A 301 4.67 -19.02 -3.94
N PHE A 302 4.66 -17.72 -3.68
CA PHE A 302 5.88 -17.04 -3.28
C PHE A 302 6.23 -17.49 -1.86
N MET A 303 7.30 -18.25 -1.71
CA MET A 303 7.85 -18.65 -0.41
C MET A 303 8.91 -17.63 0.01
N SER A 304 8.73 -17.04 1.18
CA SER A 304 9.74 -16.11 1.71
C SER A 304 11.00 -16.85 2.18
N TYR A 305 12.12 -16.14 2.35
CA TYR A 305 13.34 -16.74 2.91
C TYR A 305 13.09 -17.41 4.27
N ALA A 306 12.40 -16.71 5.17
CA ALA A 306 12.11 -17.19 6.52
C ALA A 306 11.19 -18.43 6.47
N GLU A 307 10.10 -18.36 5.70
CA GLU A 307 9.17 -19.48 5.51
C GLU A 307 9.89 -20.73 4.98
N LEU A 308 10.66 -20.60 3.90
CA LEU A 308 11.38 -21.75 3.34
C LEU A 308 12.46 -22.25 4.31
N TYR A 309 13.15 -21.35 5.01
CA TYR A 309 14.15 -21.74 6.00
C TYR A 309 13.53 -22.53 7.15
N ASP A 310 12.40 -22.09 7.68
CA ASP A 310 11.68 -22.77 8.77
C ASP A 310 11.19 -24.15 8.30
N LEU A 311 10.56 -24.24 7.12
CA LEU A 311 10.15 -25.52 6.52
C LEU A 311 11.33 -26.49 6.38
N LEU A 312 12.47 -26.01 5.89
CA LEU A 312 13.68 -26.81 5.71
C LEU A 312 14.33 -27.27 7.03
N ASN A 313 14.05 -26.61 8.15
CA ASN A 313 14.63 -26.96 9.45
C ASN A 313 13.67 -27.75 10.35
N GLU A 314 12.37 -27.54 10.19
CA GLU A 314 11.36 -28.06 11.11
C GLU A 314 10.52 -29.19 10.50
N GLU A 315 10.33 -29.21 9.18
CA GLU A 315 9.35 -30.10 8.53
C GLU A 315 9.96 -31.16 7.58
N VAL A 316 11.23 -31.05 7.21
CA VAL A 316 11.90 -31.97 6.27
C VAL A 316 13.02 -32.77 6.92
N SER A 317 13.37 -33.92 6.35
CA SER A 317 14.49 -34.73 6.85
C SER A 317 15.84 -34.08 6.58
N ALA A 318 16.88 -34.45 7.35
CA ALA A 318 18.24 -33.97 7.13
C ALA A 318 18.75 -34.31 5.72
N GLU A 319 18.43 -35.50 5.22
CA GLU A 319 18.80 -35.94 3.87
C GLU A 319 18.13 -35.10 2.77
N GLU A 320 16.86 -34.72 2.96
CA GLU A 320 16.15 -33.86 2.00
C GLU A 320 16.68 -32.43 2.01
N LYS A 321 17.01 -31.91 3.20
CA LYS A 321 17.65 -30.60 3.36
C LYS A 321 19.03 -30.56 2.72
N ASP A 322 19.84 -31.61 2.91
CA ASP A 322 21.15 -31.74 2.28
C ASP A 322 21.03 -31.85 0.76
N ALA A 323 20.05 -32.61 0.25
CA ALA A 323 19.76 -32.68 -1.18
C ALA A 323 19.37 -31.31 -1.76
N PHE A 324 18.54 -30.52 -1.05
CA PHE A 324 18.21 -29.16 -1.47
C PHE A 324 19.43 -28.22 -1.48
N LEU A 325 20.33 -28.35 -0.49
CA LEU A 325 21.57 -27.59 -0.45
C LEU A 325 22.47 -27.91 -1.65
N GLU A 326 22.58 -29.19 -2.02
CA GLU A 326 23.33 -29.61 -3.22
C GLU A 326 22.69 -29.07 -4.50
N ASP A 327 21.36 -29.13 -4.64
CA ASP A 327 20.69 -28.56 -5.82
C ASP A 327 20.86 -27.03 -5.92
N ILE A 328 20.88 -26.30 -4.79
CA ILE A 328 21.22 -24.85 -4.82
C ILE A 328 22.66 -24.67 -5.29
N LYS A 329 23.64 -25.45 -4.82
CA LYS A 329 25.03 -25.34 -5.26
C LYS A 329 25.17 -25.61 -6.76
N GLU A 330 24.45 -26.61 -7.27
CA GLU A 330 24.35 -26.87 -8.71
C GLU A 330 23.78 -25.64 -9.42
N TRP A 331 22.67 -25.10 -8.94
CA TRP A 331 22.06 -23.91 -9.53
C TRP A 331 22.99 -22.68 -9.52
N LEU A 332 23.74 -22.45 -8.44
CA LEU A 332 24.73 -21.38 -8.36
C LEU A 332 25.81 -21.54 -9.43
N THR A 333 26.25 -22.77 -9.68
CA THR A 333 27.21 -23.08 -10.75
C THR A 333 26.63 -22.77 -12.13
N VAL A 334 25.43 -23.28 -12.42
CA VAL A 334 24.71 -23.03 -13.68
C VAL A 334 24.46 -21.54 -13.91
N TYR A 335 24.02 -20.82 -12.87
CA TYR A 335 23.79 -19.38 -12.93
C TYR A 335 25.09 -18.60 -13.16
N GLY A 336 26.17 -18.98 -12.46
CA GLY A 336 27.49 -18.37 -12.58
C GLY A 336 28.05 -18.46 -13.99
N ASP A 337 28.00 -19.66 -14.58
CA ASP A 337 28.42 -19.89 -15.97
C ASP A 337 27.57 -19.09 -16.96
N LYS A 338 26.26 -19.05 -16.74
CA LYS A 338 25.31 -18.37 -17.63
C LYS A 338 25.47 -16.84 -17.61
N MET A 339 25.79 -16.28 -16.45
CA MET A 339 25.86 -14.84 -16.22
C MET A 339 27.28 -14.28 -16.21
N GLY A 340 28.31 -15.15 -16.24
CA GLY A 340 29.70 -14.75 -16.09
C GLY A 340 30.00 -14.19 -14.69
N VAL A 341 29.38 -14.76 -13.66
CA VAL A 341 29.54 -14.31 -12.26
C VAL A 341 30.27 -15.38 -11.46
N GLU A 342 31.25 -14.98 -10.67
CA GLU A 342 32.00 -15.88 -9.80
C GLU A 342 31.09 -16.59 -8.78
N VAL A 343 31.21 -17.92 -8.72
CA VAL A 343 30.50 -18.79 -7.79
C VAL A 343 31.21 -18.77 -6.43
N PRO A 344 30.52 -18.44 -5.32
CA PRO A 344 31.11 -18.52 -3.99
C PRO A 344 31.56 -19.94 -3.63
N ILE A 345 32.72 -20.06 -2.97
CA ILE A 345 33.32 -21.33 -2.55
C ILE A 345 32.92 -21.62 -1.09
N ASN A 346 32.89 -22.89 -0.69
CA ASN A 346 32.68 -23.36 0.70
C ASN A 346 31.29 -23.06 1.29
N ILE A 347 30.22 -23.19 0.49
CA ILE A 347 28.85 -23.09 0.99
C ILE A 347 28.52 -24.37 1.77
N SER A 348 28.26 -24.24 3.07
CA SER A 348 28.06 -25.36 4.00
C SER A 348 26.67 -25.41 4.64
N SER A 349 25.88 -24.35 4.49
CA SER A 349 24.56 -24.21 5.11
C SER A 349 23.54 -23.52 4.21
N ILE A 350 22.26 -23.65 4.53
CA ILE A 350 21.15 -23.05 3.76
C ILE A 350 21.22 -21.52 3.76
N ASN A 351 21.51 -20.89 4.90
CA ASN A 351 21.65 -19.44 5.04
C ASN A 351 22.83 -18.90 4.21
N GLU A 352 23.96 -19.62 4.17
CA GLU A 352 25.08 -19.30 3.27
C GLU A 352 24.67 -19.44 1.80
N ALA A 353 23.88 -20.46 1.45
CA ALA A 353 23.39 -20.67 0.10
C ALA A 353 22.42 -19.56 -0.35
N PHE A 354 21.50 -19.13 0.51
CA PHE A 354 20.60 -17.99 0.25
C PHE A 354 21.37 -16.69 0.05
N SER A 355 22.38 -16.44 0.90
CA SER A 355 23.26 -15.27 0.81
C SER A 355 24.12 -15.29 -0.46
N ALA A 356 24.63 -16.46 -0.83
CA ALA A 356 25.39 -16.67 -2.07
C ALA A 356 24.52 -16.37 -3.29
N LEU A 357 23.31 -16.91 -3.34
CA LEU A 357 22.37 -16.68 -4.44
C LEU A 357 22.02 -15.19 -4.58
N PHE A 358 21.71 -14.51 -3.46
CA PHE A 358 21.49 -13.07 -3.46
C PHE A 358 22.69 -12.27 -3.99
N THR A 359 23.90 -12.63 -3.56
CA THR A 359 25.13 -11.97 -4.00
C THR A 359 25.35 -12.16 -5.49
N MET A 360 25.14 -13.37 -6.01
CA MET A 360 25.28 -13.67 -7.43
C MET A 360 24.23 -12.95 -8.28
N LEU A 361 22.97 -12.92 -7.85
CA LEU A 361 21.93 -12.16 -8.56
C LEU A 361 22.21 -10.66 -8.52
N SER A 362 22.69 -10.12 -7.40
CA SER A 362 23.07 -8.70 -7.30
C SER A 362 24.14 -8.29 -8.32
N LYS A 363 25.07 -9.21 -8.65
CA LYS A 363 26.11 -9.00 -9.68
C LYS A 363 25.60 -9.25 -11.11
N GLY A 364 24.74 -10.25 -11.29
CA GLY A 364 24.26 -10.68 -12.61
C GLY A 364 23.03 -9.92 -13.13
N MET A 365 22.39 -9.08 -12.31
CA MET A 365 21.21 -8.31 -12.68
C MET A 365 21.54 -6.82 -12.83
N SER A 366 20.74 -6.11 -13.63
CA SER A 366 20.97 -4.68 -13.90
C SER A 366 20.75 -3.81 -12.64
N GLU A 367 21.80 -3.10 -12.23
CA GLU A 367 21.73 -2.11 -11.15
C GLU A 367 20.70 -1.01 -11.44
N GLU A 368 20.57 -0.59 -12.71
CA GLU A 368 19.59 0.43 -13.10
C GLU A 368 18.15 -0.07 -12.90
N VAL A 369 17.86 -1.31 -13.28
CA VAL A 369 16.54 -1.94 -13.10
C VAL A 369 16.22 -2.04 -11.61
N SER A 370 17.16 -2.52 -10.80
CA SER A 370 17.03 -2.61 -9.34
C SER A 370 16.76 -1.25 -8.70
N ARG A 371 17.51 -0.21 -9.09
CA ARG A 371 17.32 1.16 -8.61
C ARG A 371 15.97 1.74 -9.04
N ASN A 372 15.53 1.47 -10.27
CA ASN A 372 14.24 1.94 -10.77
C ASN A 372 13.07 1.25 -10.06
N TYR A 373 13.21 -0.04 -9.73
CA TYR A 373 12.27 -0.75 -8.88
C TYR A 373 12.21 -0.14 -7.47
N GLY A 374 13.37 0.16 -6.86
CA GLY A 374 13.45 0.80 -5.55
C GLY A 374 12.73 2.15 -5.50
N LYS A 375 12.79 2.95 -6.57
CA LYS A 375 12.06 4.22 -6.66
C LYS A 375 10.54 4.06 -6.54
N LEU A 376 9.96 2.93 -6.98
CA LEU A 376 8.52 2.67 -6.85
C LEU A 376 8.11 2.45 -5.39
N ILE A 377 9.00 1.85 -4.60
CA ILE A 377 8.80 1.68 -3.15
C ILE A 377 8.91 3.04 -2.46
N GLU A 378 9.92 3.84 -2.81
CA GLU A 378 10.09 5.21 -2.29
C GLU A 378 8.87 6.10 -2.61
N ASP A 379 8.31 5.96 -3.81
CA ASP A 379 7.16 6.74 -4.28
C ASP A 379 5.88 6.48 -3.48
N ALA A 380 5.75 5.31 -2.83
CA ALA A 380 4.62 5.02 -1.94
C ALA A 380 4.52 5.99 -0.75
N ALA A 381 5.65 6.56 -0.30
CA ALA A 381 5.69 7.55 0.78
C ALA A 381 5.41 8.98 0.30
N TYR A 382 5.53 9.24 -1.01
CA TYR A 382 5.56 10.59 -1.56
C TYR A 382 4.21 11.32 -1.41
N GLY A 383 4.26 12.65 -1.30
CA GLY A 383 3.08 13.52 -1.20
C GLY A 383 2.49 13.64 0.20
N LYS A 384 2.26 12.52 0.90
CA LYS A 384 1.63 12.53 2.24
C LYS A 384 2.58 12.32 3.41
N PHE A 385 3.58 11.45 3.26
CA PHE A 385 4.39 11.00 4.40
C PHE A 385 5.82 11.52 4.38
N LEU A 386 6.26 12.19 3.30
CA LEU A 386 7.61 12.73 3.20
C LEU A 386 7.64 14.24 3.36
N LYS A 387 8.64 14.72 4.12
CA LYS A 387 8.96 16.15 4.22
C LYS A 387 10.44 16.39 4.04
N ALA A 388 10.79 17.38 3.22
CA ALA A 388 12.16 17.85 3.09
C ALA A 388 12.55 18.69 4.32
N ARG A 389 13.70 18.38 4.93
CA ARG A 389 14.22 19.05 6.13
C ARG A 389 15.62 19.62 5.89
N GLY A 390 15.83 20.24 4.72
CA GLY A 390 17.09 20.89 4.35
C GLY A 390 18.28 19.93 4.39
N SER A 391 19.30 20.26 5.19
CA SER A 391 20.52 19.45 5.35
C SER A 391 20.31 18.09 6.02
N LEU A 392 19.12 17.83 6.59
CA LEU A 392 18.74 16.53 7.13
C LEU A 392 18.16 15.59 6.06
N GLY A 393 17.91 16.08 4.84
CA GLY A 393 17.31 15.31 3.76
C GLY A 393 15.79 15.16 3.89
N GLN A 394 15.24 14.15 3.23
CA GLN A 394 13.83 13.77 3.34
C GLN A 394 13.62 12.83 4.51
N THR A 395 12.53 13.02 5.25
CA THR A 395 12.16 12.17 6.39
C THR A 395 10.68 11.87 6.36
N LEU A 396 10.31 10.78 7.05
CA LEU A 396 8.92 10.45 7.34
C LEU A 396 8.33 11.49 8.30
N ASN A 397 7.12 11.90 8.00
CA ASN A 397 6.48 13.04 8.63
C ASN A 397 4.98 12.80 8.87
N ILE A 398 4.50 13.23 10.02
CA ILE A 398 3.09 13.21 10.41
C ILE A 398 2.60 14.65 10.51
N THR A 399 1.53 14.94 9.77
CA THR A 399 0.75 16.17 9.88
C THR A 399 -0.23 16.09 11.05
N GLN A 400 -0.81 17.20 11.48
CA GLN A 400 -1.81 17.20 12.56
C GLN A 400 -3.02 16.32 12.21
N ASP A 401 -3.56 16.44 10.98
CA ASP A 401 -4.73 15.68 10.55
C ASP A 401 -4.47 14.17 10.56
N PHE A 402 -3.33 13.74 9.99
CA PHE A 402 -2.91 12.34 10.04
C PHE A 402 -2.69 11.83 11.47
N LEU A 403 -2.15 12.65 12.39
CA LEU A 403 -2.05 12.26 13.80
C LEU A 403 -3.43 12.05 14.45
N LEU A 404 -4.40 12.90 14.11
CA LEU A 404 -5.77 12.75 14.59
C LEU A 404 -6.42 11.47 14.04
N LEU A 405 -6.20 11.16 12.76
CA LEU A 405 -6.60 9.88 12.18
C LEU A 405 -6.01 8.70 12.95
N LEU A 406 -4.69 8.69 13.17
CA LEU A 406 -4.05 7.62 13.93
C LEU A 406 -4.60 7.52 15.35
N THR A 407 -4.88 8.66 15.99
CA THR A 407 -5.49 8.70 17.33
C THR A 407 -6.89 8.09 17.33
N ALA A 408 -7.74 8.44 16.37
CA ALA A 408 -9.07 7.85 16.23
C ALA A 408 -8.99 6.33 16.02
N LEU A 409 -8.10 5.86 15.12
CA LEU A 409 -7.90 4.44 14.84
C LEU A 409 -7.32 3.66 16.03
N ALA A 410 -6.55 4.30 16.90
CA ALA A 410 -5.99 3.66 18.09
C ALA A 410 -7.03 3.49 19.21
N VAL A 411 -7.84 4.53 19.45
CA VAL A 411 -8.87 4.53 20.50
C VAL A 411 -10.09 3.71 20.09
N LYS A 412 -10.57 3.88 18.85
CA LYS A 412 -11.82 3.32 18.33
C LYS A 412 -12.99 3.51 19.29
N ASP A 413 -13.88 2.51 19.37
CA ASP A 413 -15.05 2.47 20.24
C ASP A 413 -14.72 2.20 21.73
N LYS A 414 -13.44 2.22 22.15
CA LYS A 414 -13.05 1.89 23.54
C LYS A 414 -13.34 3.02 24.54
N GLY A 415 -13.79 4.19 24.06
CA GLY A 415 -14.03 5.39 24.84
C GLY A 415 -12.74 6.11 25.26
N ARG A 416 -11.78 5.39 25.84
CA ARG A 416 -10.41 5.88 26.11
C ARG A 416 -9.39 4.75 26.24
N ILE A 417 -8.13 5.08 25.99
CA ILE A 417 -6.99 4.19 26.21
C ILE A 417 -5.88 4.88 27.02
N PRO A 418 -5.03 4.16 27.77
CA PRO A 418 -3.82 4.74 28.34
C PRO A 418 -2.92 5.33 27.25
N LEU A 419 -2.26 6.45 27.53
CA LEU A 419 -1.35 7.09 26.57
C LEU A 419 -0.23 6.17 26.07
N LYS A 420 0.27 5.25 26.92
CA LYS A 420 1.24 4.24 26.49
C LYS A 420 0.67 3.33 25.39
N GLN A 421 -0.58 2.91 25.55
CA GLN A 421 -1.28 2.07 24.58
C GLN A 421 -1.50 2.81 23.25
N LEU A 422 -1.69 4.14 23.26
CA LEU A 422 -1.76 4.93 22.02
C LEU A 422 -0.53 4.69 21.14
N PHE A 423 0.68 4.78 21.71
CA PHE A 423 1.91 4.58 20.95
C PHE A 423 2.11 3.12 20.53
N GLU A 424 1.68 2.15 21.34
CA GLU A 424 1.68 0.74 20.95
C GLU A 424 0.73 0.48 19.75
N GLU A 425 -0.43 1.14 19.71
CA GLU A 425 -1.37 1.10 18.58
C GLU A 425 -0.82 1.78 17.32
N PHE A 426 -0.02 2.84 17.46
CA PHE A 426 0.70 3.44 16.32
C PHE A 426 1.76 2.48 15.77
N GLU A 427 2.50 1.80 16.64
CA GLU A 427 3.53 0.85 16.23
C GLU A 427 2.95 -0.36 15.48
N LYS A 428 1.76 -0.84 15.86
CA LYS A 428 1.01 -1.87 15.09
C LYS A 428 0.72 -1.43 13.64
N ARG A 429 0.57 -0.13 13.41
CA ARG A 429 0.36 0.50 12.09
C ARG A 429 1.68 0.92 11.43
N GLY A 430 2.81 0.45 11.95
CA GLY A 430 4.13 0.74 11.38
C GLY A 430 4.65 2.14 11.69
N ILE A 431 4.09 2.84 12.70
CA ILE A 431 4.50 4.20 13.07
C ILE A 431 5.18 4.19 14.44
N ALA A 432 6.46 4.53 14.45
CA ALA A 432 7.22 4.82 15.66
C ALA A 432 7.48 6.32 15.81
N LEU A 433 7.36 6.78 17.05
CA LEU A 433 7.75 8.11 17.49
C LEU A 433 8.86 7.96 18.54
N ASP A 434 9.94 8.71 18.40
CA ASP A 434 10.95 8.81 19.45
C ASP A 434 10.45 9.65 20.63
N GLN A 435 11.21 9.71 21.72
CA GLN A 435 10.76 10.39 22.95
C GLN A 435 10.38 11.86 22.73
N TYR A 436 11.04 12.55 21.80
CA TYR A 436 10.75 13.95 21.49
C TYR A 436 9.42 14.06 20.74
N SER A 437 9.21 13.26 19.68
CA SER A 437 7.93 13.27 18.96
C SER A 437 6.78 12.80 19.84
N ARG A 438 7.00 11.83 20.76
CA ARG A 438 5.98 11.43 21.74
C ARG A 438 5.58 12.59 22.64
N LYS A 439 6.54 13.39 23.12
CA LYS A 439 6.26 14.57 23.94
C LYS A 439 5.46 15.62 23.17
N GLU A 440 5.84 15.93 21.93
CA GLU A 440 5.13 16.90 21.09
C GLU A 440 3.72 16.41 20.69
N THR A 441 3.54 15.11 20.52
CA THR A 441 2.21 14.48 20.35
C THR A 441 1.35 14.70 21.58
N MET A 442 1.90 14.47 22.79
CA MET A 442 1.18 14.71 24.03
C MET A 442 0.74 16.16 24.18
N ILE A 443 1.64 17.12 23.88
CA ILE A 443 1.32 18.55 23.96
C ILE A 443 0.17 18.90 23.04
N LEU A 444 0.20 18.43 21.78
CA LEU A 444 -0.88 18.70 20.83
C LEU A 444 -2.21 18.09 21.31
N LEU A 445 -2.23 16.83 21.74
CA LEU A 445 -3.45 16.17 22.20
C LEU A 445 -4.01 16.82 23.49
N ASP A 446 -3.15 17.30 24.39
CA ASP A 446 -3.57 18.07 25.58
C ASP A 446 -4.21 19.41 25.17
N ASN A 447 -3.58 20.13 24.23
CA ASN A 447 -4.11 21.40 23.71
C ASN A 447 -5.48 21.24 23.01
N LEU A 448 -5.72 20.09 22.38
CA LEU A 448 -7.00 19.74 21.76
C LEU A 448 -8.01 19.16 22.77
N ASN A 449 -7.67 19.13 24.07
CA ASN A 449 -8.48 18.54 25.15
C ASN A 449 -8.81 17.05 24.93
N ILE A 450 -7.93 16.28 24.26
CA ILE A 450 -8.07 14.84 24.01
C ILE A 450 -7.44 14.02 25.16
N ILE A 451 -6.55 14.62 25.95
CA ILE A 451 -5.95 13.98 27.13
C ILE A 451 -6.79 14.24 28.38
N GLU A 452 -7.12 13.17 29.11
CA GLU A 452 -7.66 13.21 30.46
C GLU A 452 -6.57 12.90 31.49
N LYS A 453 -6.35 13.81 32.44
CA LYS A 453 -5.42 13.63 33.58
C LYS A 453 -6.20 13.12 34.78
N LYS A 454 -5.85 11.94 35.31
CA LYS A 454 -6.55 11.31 36.46
C LYS A 454 -5.86 11.46 37.81
N SER A 455 -4.64 11.97 37.84
CA SER A 455 -3.88 12.16 39.09
C SER A 455 -3.46 13.62 39.21
N ASP A 456 -3.56 14.19 40.41
CA ASP A 456 -2.97 15.49 40.76
C ASP A 456 -1.45 15.50 40.54
N SER A 457 -0.80 14.32 40.48
CA SER A 457 0.62 14.15 40.11
C SER A 457 0.88 14.12 38.59
N GLY A 458 -0.16 13.97 37.75
CA GLY A 458 -0.03 13.86 36.29
C GLY A 458 0.42 12.50 35.74
N ASP A 459 0.65 11.49 36.59
CA ASP A 459 1.27 10.20 36.19
C ASP A 459 0.38 9.28 35.34
N ALA A 460 -0.94 9.39 35.48
CA ALA A 460 -1.90 8.57 34.73
C ALA A 460 -2.65 9.44 33.71
N GLN A 461 -2.26 9.31 32.44
CA GLN A 461 -2.85 10.02 31.31
C GLN A 461 -3.59 9.06 30.38
N TYR A 462 -4.81 9.45 30.00
CA TYR A 462 -5.67 8.71 29.09
C TYR A 462 -6.01 9.56 27.87
N VAL A 463 -6.17 8.92 26.73
CA VAL A 463 -6.54 9.53 25.45
C VAL A 463 -7.96 9.09 25.15
N LYS A 464 -8.90 10.03 25.05
CA LYS A 464 -10.33 9.73 24.79
C LYS A 464 -10.62 9.64 23.29
N SER A 465 -11.76 9.05 22.94
CA SER A 465 -12.26 9.02 21.56
C SER A 465 -12.47 10.45 21.05
N ILE A 466 -12.22 10.64 19.77
CA ILE A 466 -12.42 11.91 19.07
C ILE A 466 -13.56 11.84 18.02
N LEU A 467 -14.14 10.64 17.83
CA LEU A 467 -15.32 10.36 17.01
C LEU A 467 -16.47 9.89 17.88
#